data_AF-A0A0G9H1M5-F1
#
_entry.id   AF-A0A0G9H1M5-F1
#
_cell.length_a   1.000
_cell.length_b   1.000
_cell.length_c   1.000
_cell.angle_alpha   90.00
_cell.angle_beta   90.00
_cell.angle_gamma   90.00
#
_symmetry.space_group_name_H-M   'P 1'
#
loop_
_entity.id
_entity.type
_entity.pdbx_description
1 polymer ?
#
loop_
_entity_poly.entity_id
_entity_poly.type
_entity_poly.pdbx_seq_one_letter_code
_entity_poly.pdbx_strand_id
1 'polypeptide(L)'
;MLAHFRSLRSTIVLTLIAIALLAGCGKHADESASSADHGQADAAKQAQEDAASTAKCADNPLAQALPPKHDIGGLPFRLWDCTPASIRAVYGKNDSKQVEISVTDTHPADTGTPAGSEDVNRRTRDMQRSVTRQAIEMLTAMTDPMQANAESFRALGGPDYAPVLVPTSTKDSFVIHVTAQSEVGPAEAVALFKDRHVVTLQATNQGSALTGLNTPQAQALFQPFIQQFDPERLPQ
;
A
#
# COMPACT_ATOMS: atom_id res chain seq x y z
N MET A 1 16.69 -17.98 -55.50
CA MET A 1 15.32 -18.10 -54.95
C MET A 1 14.63 -16.77 -55.22
N LEU A 2 13.97 -16.63 -56.38
CA LEU A 2 12.49 -16.64 -56.58
C LEU A 2 11.81 -15.59 -55.68
N ALA A 3 11.67 -14.34 -56.12
CA ALA A 3 10.67 -13.79 -57.05
C ALA A 3 9.29 -13.52 -56.42
N HIS A 4 8.81 -12.30 -56.69
CA HIS A 4 7.57 -11.68 -56.25
C HIS A 4 6.29 -12.52 -56.40
N PHE A 5 5.36 -12.34 -55.45
CA PHE A 5 3.93 -12.48 -55.70
C PHE A 5 3.16 -11.21 -55.33
N ARG A 6 2.37 -10.76 -56.30
CA ARG A 6 1.40 -9.67 -56.25
C ARG A 6 0.02 -10.22 -55.85
N SER A 7 -0.75 -9.37 -55.16
CA SER A 7 -2.20 -9.16 -55.31
C SER A 7 -3.16 -10.31 -54.97
N LEU A 8 -4.13 -10.08 -54.06
CA LEU A 8 -5.52 -9.81 -54.44
C LEU A 8 -6.37 -9.38 -53.23
N ARG A 9 -7.33 -8.49 -53.54
CA ARG A 9 -8.38 -7.93 -52.70
C ARG A 9 -9.35 -9.00 -52.18
N SER A 10 -9.91 -8.84 -50.97
CA SER A 10 -11.36 -9.00 -50.78
C SER A 10 -11.84 -8.41 -49.44
N THR A 11 -12.68 -7.39 -49.57
CA THR A 11 -13.60 -6.81 -48.57
C THR A 11 -14.71 -7.80 -48.24
N ILE A 12 -14.93 -8.13 -46.96
CA ILE A 12 -16.27 -8.47 -46.43
C ILE A 12 -16.37 -7.93 -45.00
N VAL A 13 -17.09 -6.81 -44.89
CA VAL A 13 -17.78 -6.36 -43.67
C VAL A 13 -19.00 -7.25 -43.51
N LEU A 14 -19.16 -7.93 -42.39
CA LEU A 14 -20.44 -8.56 -42.04
C LEU A 14 -20.78 -8.26 -40.57
N THR A 15 -21.65 -7.28 -40.42
CA THR A 15 -22.46 -6.98 -39.26
C THR A 15 -23.34 -8.19 -38.91
N LEU A 16 -23.22 -8.71 -37.69
CA LEU A 16 -24.19 -9.62 -37.10
C LEU A 16 -24.90 -8.91 -35.95
N ILE A 17 -25.98 -8.24 -36.31
CA ILE A 17 -27.07 -7.88 -35.40
C ILE A 17 -27.91 -9.15 -35.26
N ALA A 18 -27.93 -9.76 -34.08
CA ALA A 18 -28.89 -10.79 -33.73
C ALA A 18 -29.79 -10.26 -32.60
N ILE A 19 -30.94 -9.73 -32.99
CA ILE A 19 -32.10 -9.56 -32.13
C ILE A 19 -32.77 -10.94 -32.05
N ALA A 20 -32.81 -11.53 -30.86
CA ALA A 20 -33.71 -12.63 -30.55
C ALA A 20 -34.55 -12.26 -29.33
N LEU A 21 -35.76 -11.78 -29.61
CA LEU A 21 -36.87 -11.75 -28.68
C LEU A 21 -37.34 -13.19 -28.40
N LEU A 22 -37.37 -13.60 -27.14
CA LEU A 22 -38.22 -14.69 -26.66
C LEU A 22 -38.87 -14.25 -25.36
N ALA A 23 -40.00 -13.57 -25.51
CA ALA A 23 -41.05 -13.55 -24.51
C ALA A 23 -41.70 -14.95 -24.49
N GLY A 24 -41.35 -15.75 -23.49
CA GLY A 24 -42.01 -17.01 -23.17
C GLY A 24 -42.38 -17.02 -21.69
N CYS A 25 -43.67 -16.84 -21.40
CA CYS A 25 -44.25 -17.13 -20.08
C CYS A 25 -44.08 -18.63 -19.78
N GLY A 26 -43.14 -18.97 -18.91
CA GLY A 26 -42.94 -20.31 -18.39
C GLY A 26 -42.43 -20.22 -16.95
N LYS A 27 -43.35 -20.44 -16.02
CA LYS A 27 -43.17 -20.38 -14.57
C LYS A 27 -42.17 -21.44 -14.10
N HIS A 28 -40.91 -21.05 -13.86
CA HIS A 28 -40.01 -21.57 -12.82
C HIS A 28 -38.86 -20.57 -12.70
N ALA A 29 -38.97 -19.65 -11.74
CA ALA A 29 -37.88 -18.77 -11.37
C ALA A 29 -36.86 -19.61 -10.59
N ASP A 30 -35.79 -20.02 -11.28
CA ASP A 30 -34.53 -20.35 -10.65
C ASP A 30 -33.94 -19.05 -10.08
N GLU A 31 -33.91 -18.99 -8.76
CA GLU A 31 -33.38 -17.92 -7.93
C GLU A 31 -31.84 -17.96 -8.00
N SER A 32 -31.24 -17.55 -9.12
CA SER A 32 -29.77 -17.54 -9.29
C SER A 32 -29.27 -16.50 -10.31
N ALA A 33 -29.95 -15.36 -10.46
CA ALA A 33 -29.53 -14.30 -11.38
C ALA A 33 -29.45 -12.88 -10.76
N SER A 34 -29.71 -12.72 -9.46
CA SER A 34 -29.80 -11.40 -8.83
C SER A 34 -28.52 -10.93 -8.12
N SER A 35 -27.53 -11.80 -7.91
CA SER A 35 -26.33 -11.47 -7.12
C SER A 35 -25.10 -11.10 -7.95
N ALA A 36 -25.10 -11.39 -9.26
CA ALA A 36 -23.99 -11.05 -10.15
C ALA A 36 -24.04 -9.59 -10.63
N ASP A 37 -25.23 -9.04 -10.86
CA ASP A 37 -25.42 -7.70 -11.44
C ASP A 37 -25.12 -6.58 -10.44
N HIS A 38 -25.47 -6.77 -9.16
CA HIS A 38 -25.16 -5.82 -8.09
C HIS A 38 -23.67 -5.79 -7.74
N GLY A 39 -23.00 -6.95 -7.69
CA GLY A 39 -21.57 -7.02 -7.38
C GLY A 39 -20.67 -6.37 -8.45
N GLN A 40 -21.10 -6.38 -9.71
CA GLN A 40 -20.36 -5.75 -10.80
C GLN A 40 -20.54 -4.22 -10.83
N ALA A 41 -21.73 -3.72 -10.49
CA ALA A 41 -22.00 -2.28 -10.36
C ALA A 41 -21.22 -1.66 -9.18
N ASP A 42 -21.17 -2.35 -8.03
CA ASP A 42 -20.44 -1.89 -6.85
C ASP A 42 -18.91 -1.87 -7.09
N ALA A 43 -18.38 -2.90 -7.76
CA ALA A 43 -16.96 -2.94 -8.14
C ALA A 43 -16.59 -1.83 -9.13
N ALA A 44 -17.46 -1.52 -10.11
CA ALA A 44 -17.23 -0.45 -11.07
C ALA A 44 -17.25 0.93 -10.39
N LYS A 45 -18.18 1.15 -9.46
CA LYS A 45 -18.26 2.38 -8.68
C LYS A 45 -17.01 2.57 -7.82
N GLN A 46 -16.57 1.53 -7.12
CA GLN A 46 -15.36 1.60 -6.30
C GLN A 46 -14.12 1.91 -7.16
N ALA A 47 -13.98 1.26 -8.32
CA ALA A 47 -12.87 1.53 -9.23
C ALA A 47 -12.87 3.00 -9.71
N GLN A 48 -14.05 3.58 -9.93
CA GLN A 48 -14.19 5.00 -10.28
C GLN A 48 -13.78 5.92 -9.10
N GLU A 49 -14.17 5.59 -7.87
CA GLU A 49 -13.78 6.34 -6.66
C GLU A 49 -12.27 6.26 -6.41
N ASP A 50 -11.67 5.08 -6.56
CA ASP A 50 -10.23 4.85 -6.43
C ASP A 50 -9.43 5.64 -7.48
N ALA A 51 -9.91 5.66 -8.73
CA ALA A 51 -9.31 6.45 -9.80
C ALA A 51 -9.42 7.96 -9.51
N ALA A 52 -10.57 8.43 -9.01
CA ALA A 52 -10.77 9.82 -8.65
C ALA A 52 -9.89 10.26 -7.47
N SER A 53 -9.73 9.40 -6.44
CA SER A 53 -8.81 9.63 -5.33
C SER A 53 -7.37 9.73 -5.84
N THR A 54 -6.94 8.79 -6.69
CA THR A 54 -5.60 8.77 -7.28
C THR A 54 -5.30 10.01 -8.12
N ALA A 55 -6.29 10.50 -8.88
CA ALA A 55 -6.15 11.69 -9.71
C ALA A 55 -5.93 12.97 -8.86
N LYS A 56 -6.56 13.08 -7.69
CA LYS A 56 -6.37 14.23 -6.78
C LYS A 56 -4.94 14.34 -6.23
N CYS A 57 -4.21 13.24 -6.22
CA CYS A 57 -2.86 13.17 -5.67
C CYS A 57 -1.75 13.36 -6.70
N ALA A 58 -2.09 13.63 -7.97
CA ALA A 58 -1.12 13.78 -9.05
C ALA A 58 -0.06 14.85 -8.77
N ASP A 59 -0.46 15.97 -8.16
CA ASP A 59 0.41 17.11 -7.86
C ASP A 59 0.90 17.13 -6.40
N ASN A 60 0.60 16.09 -5.62
CA ASN A 60 1.07 16.02 -4.23
C ASN A 60 2.60 15.81 -4.20
N PRO A 61 3.39 16.66 -3.53
CA PRO A 61 4.84 16.53 -3.50
C PRO A 61 5.34 15.18 -2.95
N LEU A 62 4.61 14.57 -2.02
CA LEU A 62 4.95 13.27 -1.43
C LEU A 62 4.76 12.11 -2.41
N ALA A 63 3.94 12.29 -3.45
CA ALA A 63 3.67 11.24 -4.45
C ALA A 63 4.92 10.83 -5.24
N GLN A 64 5.92 11.71 -5.32
CA GLN A 64 7.14 11.46 -6.07
C GLN A 64 8.00 10.35 -5.44
N ALA A 65 7.87 10.14 -4.13
CA ALA A 65 8.61 9.11 -3.39
C ALA A 65 7.88 7.74 -3.37
N LEU A 66 6.59 7.71 -3.71
CA LEU A 66 5.80 6.48 -3.63
C LEU A 66 6.22 5.48 -4.70
N PRO A 67 6.05 4.17 -4.43
CA PRO A 67 6.24 3.16 -5.45
C PRO A 67 5.29 3.36 -6.64
N PRO A 68 5.63 2.82 -7.81
CA PRO A 68 4.90 3.05 -9.05
C PRO A 68 3.51 2.41 -9.07
N LYS A 69 2.61 2.95 -9.90
CA LYS A 69 1.21 2.51 -10.07
C LYS A 69 1.07 1.20 -10.88
N HIS A 70 1.83 0.16 -10.53
CA HIS A 70 1.72 -1.18 -11.10
C HIS A 70 1.88 -2.25 -10.02
N ASP A 71 1.86 -3.52 -10.40
CA ASP A 71 1.93 -4.65 -9.47
C ASP A 71 3.30 -4.75 -8.79
N ILE A 72 3.32 -4.78 -7.45
CA ILE A 72 4.54 -4.92 -6.64
C ILE A 72 4.36 -6.11 -5.70
N GLY A 73 5.34 -7.03 -5.69
CA GLY A 73 5.25 -8.24 -4.86
C GLY A 73 4.01 -9.11 -5.16
N GLY A 74 3.50 -9.05 -6.39
CA GLY A 74 2.27 -9.74 -6.80
C GLY A 74 0.96 -9.10 -6.33
N LEU A 75 1.03 -7.91 -5.71
CA LEU A 75 -0.14 -7.12 -5.31
C LEU A 75 -0.36 -5.99 -6.32
N PRO A 76 -1.53 -5.93 -6.99
CA PRO A 76 -1.81 -4.90 -7.98
C PRO A 76 -1.98 -3.53 -7.33
N PHE A 77 -1.55 -2.48 -8.00
CA PHE A 77 -1.85 -1.11 -7.56
C PHE A 77 -3.37 -0.88 -7.51
N ARG A 78 -3.86 -0.30 -6.42
CA ARG A 78 -5.27 0.04 -6.24
C ARG A 78 -5.51 1.55 -6.32
N LEU A 79 -4.97 2.30 -5.37
CA LEU A 79 -5.23 3.73 -5.27
C LEU A 79 -4.10 4.49 -4.58
N TRP A 80 -4.04 5.78 -4.88
CA TRP A 80 -3.46 6.79 -4.00
C TRP A 80 -4.55 7.65 -3.39
N ASP A 81 -4.39 8.02 -2.13
CA ASP A 81 -5.27 8.94 -1.40
C ASP A 81 -4.40 9.91 -0.60
N CYS A 82 -4.76 11.18 -0.55
CA CYS A 82 -3.87 12.20 0.01
C CYS A 82 -4.63 13.34 0.67
N THR A 83 -3.92 13.94 1.63
CA THR A 83 -4.18 15.25 2.20
C THR A 83 -3.00 16.17 1.86
N PRO A 84 -3.05 17.46 2.21
CA PRO A 84 -1.88 18.33 2.04
C PRO A 84 -0.63 17.85 2.78
N ALA A 85 -0.79 17.15 3.91
CA ALA A 85 0.31 16.73 4.77
C ALA A 85 0.61 15.22 4.70
N SER A 86 -0.17 14.44 3.95
CA SER A 86 0.03 13.00 3.87
C SER A 86 -0.38 12.43 2.53
N ILE A 87 0.21 11.31 2.17
CA ILE A 87 -0.24 10.49 1.05
C ILE A 87 -0.17 9.02 1.44
N ARG A 88 -1.12 8.26 0.93
CA ARG A 88 -1.25 6.84 1.12
C ARG A 88 -1.30 6.16 -0.24
N ALA A 89 -0.55 5.07 -0.41
CA ALA A 89 -0.66 4.15 -1.53
C ALA A 89 -1.14 2.78 -1.06
N VAL A 90 -2.10 2.19 -1.79
CA VAL A 90 -2.62 0.86 -1.48
C VAL A 90 -2.38 -0.08 -2.64
N TYR A 91 -1.82 -1.25 -2.34
CA TYR A 91 -1.61 -2.36 -3.27
C TYR A 91 -2.36 -3.59 -2.78
N GLY A 92 -3.06 -4.28 -3.66
CA GLY A 92 -3.91 -5.44 -3.36
C GLY A 92 -5.34 -5.24 -3.82
N LYS A 93 -6.18 -6.23 -3.55
CA LYS A 93 -7.62 -6.19 -3.88
C LYS A 93 -8.44 -5.96 -2.62
N ASN A 94 -9.64 -5.41 -2.77
CA ASN A 94 -10.60 -5.34 -1.67
C ASN A 94 -10.85 -6.74 -1.09
N ASP A 95 -11.04 -6.80 0.23
CA ASP A 95 -11.32 -8.04 0.97
C ASP A 95 -10.29 -9.17 0.79
N SER A 96 -9.07 -8.79 0.40
CA SER A 96 -7.93 -9.69 0.25
C SER A 96 -6.71 -9.12 0.96
N LYS A 97 -5.54 -9.71 0.72
CA LYS A 97 -4.28 -9.15 1.22
C LYS A 97 -4.01 -7.79 0.57
N GLN A 98 -3.69 -6.80 1.38
CA GLN A 98 -3.24 -5.49 0.93
C GLN A 98 -1.96 -5.08 1.66
N VAL A 99 -1.16 -4.25 1.00
CA VAL A 99 -0.09 -3.48 1.62
C VAL A 99 -0.40 -2.01 1.41
N GLU A 100 -0.45 -1.27 2.51
CA GLU A 100 -0.59 0.17 2.55
C GLU A 100 0.76 0.81 2.86
N ILE A 101 1.12 1.85 2.11
CA ILE A 101 2.29 2.70 2.34
C ILE A 101 1.76 4.10 2.65
N SER A 102 2.02 4.60 3.84
CA SER A 102 1.59 5.93 4.27
C SER A 102 2.80 6.80 4.54
N VAL A 103 2.82 7.99 3.94
CA VAL A 103 3.85 9.02 4.12
C VAL A 103 3.19 10.23 4.73
N THR A 104 3.66 10.67 5.89
CA THR A 104 3.22 11.92 6.54
C THR A 104 4.36 12.90 6.60
N ASP A 105 4.17 14.07 5.98
CA ASP A 105 4.99 15.26 6.22
C ASP A 105 4.62 15.88 7.57
N THR A 106 5.55 15.91 8.51
CA THR A 106 5.32 16.48 9.83
C THR A 106 5.46 18.01 9.85
N HIS A 107 6.04 18.60 8.81
CA HIS A 107 6.23 20.04 8.61
C HIS A 107 5.70 20.49 7.25
N PRO A 108 4.42 20.22 6.93
CA PRO A 108 3.85 20.61 5.65
C PRO A 108 3.90 22.14 5.51
N ALA A 109 3.96 22.62 4.26
CA ALA A 109 3.75 24.02 3.98
C ALA A 109 2.40 24.48 4.56
N ASP A 110 2.28 25.75 4.96
CA ASP A 110 1.04 26.29 5.50
C ASP A 110 -0.12 26.06 4.54
N THR A 111 -1.16 25.41 5.05
CA THR A 111 -2.34 24.99 4.29
C THR A 111 -3.48 26.00 4.37
N GLY A 112 -3.27 27.15 5.04
CA GLY A 112 -4.32 28.13 5.31
C GLY A 112 -5.32 27.66 6.37
N THR A 113 -4.91 26.71 7.22
CA THR A 113 -5.73 26.18 8.31
C THR A 113 -5.88 27.25 9.40
N PRO A 114 -7.09 27.44 9.99
CA PRO A 114 -7.27 28.40 11.09
C PRO A 114 -6.29 28.14 12.25
N ALA A 115 -5.74 29.19 12.85
CA ALA A 115 -4.63 29.10 13.81
C ALA A 115 -4.85 28.08 14.94
N GLY A 116 -6.06 28.02 15.52
CA GLY A 116 -6.38 27.07 16.60
C GLY A 116 -6.36 25.60 16.16
N SER A 117 -6.77 25.32 14.91
CA SER A 117 -6.71 23.97 14.33
C SER A 117 -5.29 23.62 13.89
N GLU A 118 -4.54 24.58 13.37
CA GLU A 118 -3.16 24.35 12.97
C GLU A 118 -2.25 24.06 14.16
N ASP A 119 -2.46 24.71 15.31
CA ASP A 119 -1.70 24.41 16.53
C ASP A 119 -1.90 22.97 17.00
N VAL A 120 -3.14 22.45 16.95
CA VAL A 120 -3.44 21.07 17.31
C VAL A 120 -2.83 20.11 16.28
N ASN A 121 -3.01 20.38 15.00
CA ASN A 121 -2.46 19.55 13.92
C ASN A 121 -0.93 19.47 14.00
N ARG A 122 -0.26 20.61 14.22
CA ARG A 122 1.20 20.67 14.39
C ARG A 122 1.65 19.83 15.58
N ARG A 123 1.01 19.95 16.74
CA ARG A 123 1.35 19.14 17.93
C ARG A 123 1.16 17.64 17.67
N THR A 124 0.11 17.25 16.97
CA THR A 124 -0.12 15.84 16.60
C THR A 124 1.00 15.33 15.69
N ARG A 125 1.41 16.12 14.68
CA ARG A 125 2.51 15.76 13.78
C ARG A 125 3.86 15.70 14.50
N ASP A 126 4.12 16.64 15.41
CA ASP A 126 5.34 16.64 16.24
C ASP A 126 5.39 15.42 17.16
N MET A 127 4.27 15.08 17.78
CA MET A 127 4.14 13.86 18.59
C MET A 127 4.37 12.61 17.74
N GLN A 128 3.75 12.52 16.55
CA GLN A 128 3.94 11.40 15.64
C GLN A 128 5.41 11.25 15.25
N ARG A 129 6.10 12.34 14.87
CA ARG A 129 7.53 12.34 14.60
C ARG A 129 8.34 11.86 15.80
N SER A 130 8.06 12.41 16.98
CA SER A 130 8.79 12.12 18.22
C SER A 130 8.67 10.64 18.60
N VAL A 131 7.45 10.11 18.59
CA VAL A 131 7.17 8.69 18.88
C VAL A 131 7.81 7.79 17.83
N THR A 132 7.73 8.15 16.56
CA THR A 132 8.35 7.38 15.46
C THR A 132 9.87 7.33 15.63
N ARG A 133 10.51 8.47 15.92
CA ARG A 133 11.96 8.54 16.16
C ARG A 133 12.36 7.63 17.32
N GLN A 134 11.66 7.74 18.45
CA GLN A 134 11.92 6.90 19.63
C GLN A 134 11.69 5.42 19.34
N ALA A 135 10.66 5.06 18.58
CA ALA A 135 10.40 3.69 18.16
C ALA A 135 11.53 3.15 17.26
N ILE A 136 11.98 3.92 16.27
CA ILE A 136 13.10 3.55 15.40
C ILE A 136 14.38 3.38 16.22
N GLU A 137 14.70 4.31 17.12
CA GLU A 137 15.87 4.21 18.01
C GLU A 137 15.83 2.93 18.85
N MET A 138 14.68 2.64 19.47
CA MET A 138 14.47 1.42 20.26
C MET A 138 14.61 0.16 19.41
N LEU A 139 13.93 0.08 18.25
CA LEU A 139 13.97 -1.09 17.36
C LEU A 139 15.37 -1.28 16.75
N THR A 140 16.06 -0.20 16.40
CA THR A 140 17.45 -0.23 15.90
C THR A 140 18.38 -0.78 16.98
N ALA A 141 18.24 -0.33 18.23
CA ALA A 141 19.01 -0.87 19.34
C ALA A 141 18.76 -2.37 19.59
N MET A 142 17.62 -2.91 19.14
CA MET A 142 17.33 -4.35 19.18
C MET A 142 17.94 -5.14 18.00
N THR A 143 18.26 -4.49 16.87
CA THR A 143 18.82 -5.13 15.66
C THR A 143 20.30 -5.48 15.76
N ASP A 144 21.03 -4.79 16.64
CA ASP A 144 22.50 -4.88 16.83
C ASP A 144 22.97 -6.11 17.61
N PRO A 145 22.24 -7.23 17.52
CA PRO A 145 21.94 -8.17 18.60
C PRO A 145 21.76 -7.59 20.01
N MET A 146 20.73 -8.04 20.73
CA MET A 146 20.93 -8.91 21.91
C MET A 146 21.96 -8.51 23.00
N GLN A 147 22.31 -7.23 23.24
CA GLN A 147 23.55 -6.74 23.91
C GLN A 147 24.10 -7.46 25.17
N ALA A 148 23.39 -8.37 25.83
CA ALA A 148 23.99 -9.39 26.69
C ALA A 148 23.09 -10.63 26.95
N ASN A 149 21.83 -10.65 26.49
CA ASN A 149 20.81 -11.52 27.10
C ASN A 149 20.02 -12.38 26.09
N ALA A 150 20.35 -13.67 26.06
CA ALA A 150 19.62 -14.68 25.28
C ALA A 150 18.17 -14.88 25.73
N GLU A 151 17.81 -14.54 26.97
CA GLU A 151 16.44 -14.65 27.48
C GLU A 151 15.51 -13.62 26.82
N SER A 152 16.01 -12.41 26.54
CA SER A 152 15.21 -11.38 25.85
C SER A 152 14.81 -11.82 24.45
N PHE A 153 15.67 -12.53 23.72
CA PHE A 153 15.30 -13.10 22.42
C PHE A 153 14.29 -14.23 22.56
N ARG A 154 14.45 -15.12 23.55
CA ARG A 154 13.44 -16.15 23.80
C ARG A 154 12.07 -15.55 24.12
N ALA A 155 12.02 -14.46 24.88
CA ALA A 155 10.78 -13.75 25.19
C ALA A 155 10.09 -13.18 23.94
N LEU A 156 10.86 -12.74 22.93
CA LEU A 156 10.32 -12.28 21.65
C LEU A 156 9.88 -13.42 20.71
N GLY A 157 10.41 -14.63 20.89
CA GLY A 157 10.20 -15.77 19.98
C GLY A 157 11.44 -16.21 19.21
N GLY A 158 12.61 -15.66 19.54
CA GLY A 158 13.89 -15.97 18.93
C GLY A 158 14.28 -15.00 17.80
N PRO A 159 15.34 -15.32 17.04
CA PRO A 159 15.86 -14.44 16.00
C PRO A 159 14.88 -14.14 14.87
N ASP A 160 13.93 -15.05 14.63
CA ASP A 160 12.89 -14.86 13.62
C ASP A 160 11.88 -13.75 13.98
N TYR A 161 11.92 -13.20 15.20
CA TYR A 161 11.05 -12.10 15.65
C TYR A 161 11.83 -10.81 15.95
N ALA A 162 13.15 -10.82 15.74
CA ALA A 162 13.97 -9.63 15.90
C ALA A 162 13.67 -8.61 14.78
N PRO A 163 13.66 -7.30 15.07
CA PRO A 163 13.55 -6.30 14.03
C PRO A 163 14.75 -6.36 13.06
N VAL A 164 14.55 -5.93 11.82
CA VAL A 164 15.62 -5.84 10.82
C VAL A 164 15.66 -4.46 10.18
N LEU A 165 16.88 -3.95 10.00
CA LEU A 165 17.13 -2.71 9.26
C LEU A 165 17.24 -3.03 7.78
N VAL A 166 16.46 -2.31 6.97
CA VAL A 166 16.53 -2.36 5.52
C VAL A 166 17.07 -1.02 5.02
N PRO A 167 18.33 -0.97 4.57
CA PRO A 167 18.94 0.27 4.10
C PRO A 167 18.23 0.79 2.84
N THR A 168 18.27 2.11 2.64
CA THR A 168 17.75 2.78 1.45
C THR A 168 18.88 3.48 0.69
N SER A 169 18.57 4.22 -0.38
CA SER A 169 19.55 5.09 -1.06
C SER A 169 20.00 6.27 -0.18
N THR A 170 19.25 6.57 0.88
CA THR A 170 19.61 7.60 1.86
C THR A 170 20.30 6.99 3.08
N LYS A 171 20.77 7.85 4.00
CA LYS A 171 21.31 7.40 5.30
C LYS A 171 20.25 6.77 6.21
N ASP A 172 18.98 7.03 5.97
CA ASP A 172 17.88 6.55 6.80
C ASP A 172 17.45 5.15 6.30
N SER A 173 17.01 4.29 7.21
CA SER A 173 16.61 2.91 6.92
C SER A 173 15.14 2.69 7.26
N PHE A 174 14.50 1.74 6.59
CA PHE A 174 13.28 1.15 7.12
C PHE A 174 13.63 0.17 8.23
N VAL A 175 12.81 0.13 9.28
CA VAL A 175 12.85 -0.89 10.32
C VAL A 175 11.63 -1.77 10.17
N ILE A 176 11.83 -3.02 9.78
CA ILE A 176 10.76 -4.02 9.75
C ILE A 176 10.71 -4.68 11.12
N HIS A 177 9.53 -4.70 11.73
CA HIS A 177 9.31 -5.35 13.01
C HIS A 177 7.99 -6.10 13.01
N VAL A 178 7.93 -7.12 13.85
CA VAL A 178 6.75 -7.94 14.07
C VAL A 178 6.44 -7.99 15.55
N THR A 179 5.18 -8.28 15.86
CA THR A 179 4.77 -8.54 17.23
C THR A 179 5.44 -9.83 17.74
N ALA A 180 5.78 -9.89 19.03
CA ALA A 180 6.43 -11.05 19.64
C ALA A 180 5.59 -12.33 19.45
N GLN A 181 6.25 -13.50 19.40
CA GLN A 181 5.59 -14.79 19.15
C GLN A 181 4.44 -15.11 20.11
N SER A 182 4.53 -14.67 21.37
CA SER A 182 3.51 -14.90 22.39
C SER A 182 2.28 -14.01 22.24
N GLU A 183 2.32 -13.02 21.34
CA GLU A 183 1.31 -12.00 21.16
C GLU A 183 0.74 -12.03 19.73
N VAL A 184 -0.49 -11.57 19.59
CA VAL A 184 -1.11 -11.39 18.27
C VAL A 184 -1.07 -9.90 17.94
N GLY A 185 -0.34 -9.54 16.90
CA GLY A 185 -0.28 -8.17 16.43
C GLY A 185 0.29 -8.05 15.02
N PRO A 186 0.30 -6.83 14.48
CA PRO A 186 0.66 -6.58 13.09
C PRO A 186 2.16 -6.81 12.84
N ALA A 187 2.47 -6.97 11.56
CA ALA A 187 3.81 -6.72 11.03
C ALA A 187 3.82 -5.36 10.36
N GLU A 188 4.87 -4.57 10.59
CA GLU A 188 4.97 -3.21 10.08
C GLU A 188 6.41 -2.91 9.66
N ALA A 189 6.57 -2.01 8.68
CA ALA A 189 7.83 -1.33 8.43
C ALA A 189 7.67 0.15 8.73
N VAL A 190 8.66 0.76 9.38
CA VAL A 190 8.63 2.18 9.72
C VAL A 190 9.94 2.85 9.37
N ALA A 191 9.88 4.10 8.91
CA ALA A 191 11.04 4.94 8.67
C ALA A 191 10.75 6.39 9.03
N LEU A 192 11.81 7.14 9.35
CA LEU A 192 11.78 8.59 9.50
C LEU A 192 12.83 9.17 8.56
N PHE A 193 12.40 9.67 7.40
CA PHE A 193 13.30 10.26 6.42
C PHE A 193 13.47 11.76 6.66
N LYS A 194 14.72 12.22 6.56
CA LYS A 194 15.08 13.65 6.67
C LYS A 194 14.61 14.31 7.97
N ASP A 195 14.47 13.52 9.04
CA ASP A 195 13.90 13.93 10.34
C ASP A 195 12.50 14.60 10.25
N ARG A 196 11.75 14.31 9.18
CA ARG A 196 10.52 15.04 8.84
C ARG A 196 9.40 14.14 8.31
N HIS A 197 9.72 13.14 7.50
CA HIS A 197 8.72 12.33 6.81
C HIS A 197 8.61 10.99 7.51
N VAL A 198 7.48 10.78 8.19
CA VAL A 198 7.15 9.49 8.79
C VAL A 198 6.60 8.61 7.70
N VAL A 199 7.21 7.44 7.48
CA VAL A 199 6.74 6.46 6.51
C VAL A 199 6.40 5.18 7.22
N THR A 200 5.21 4.64 6.98
CA THR A 200 4.77 3.36 7.51
C THR A 200 4.33 2.44 6.37
N LEU A 201 4.65 1.17 6.48
CA LEU A 201 4.09 0.09 5.68
C LEU A 201 3.34 -0.84 6.61
N GLN A 202 2.07 -1.09 6.29
CA GLN A 202 1.21 -2.00 7.01
C GLN A 202 0.57 -2.97 6.03
N ALA A 203 0.32 -4.19 6.49
CA ALA A 203 -0.40 -5.17 5.71
C ALA A 203 -1.75 -5.48 6.34
N THR A 204 -2.76 -5.68 5.51
CA THR A 204 -4.09 -6.12 5.92
C THR A 204 -4.49 -7.37 5.16
N ASN A 205 -5.44 -8.13 5.70
CA ASN A 205 -6.12 -9.21 5.01
C ASN A 205 -7.59 -9.19 5.42
N GLN A 206 -8.50 -9.19 4.45
CA GLN A 206 -9.95 -9.11 4.71
C GLN A 206 -10.32 -7.91 5.62
N GLY A 207 -9.68 -6.76 5.38
CA GLY A 207 -9.94 -5.51 6.12
C GLY A 207 -9.36 -5.44 7.54
N SER A 208 -8.75 -6.51 8.04
CA SER A 208 -8.08 -6.54 9.35
C SER A 208 -6.57 -6.51 9.19
N ALA A 209 -5.84 -6.01 10.19
CA ALA A 209 -4.37 -6.07 10.20
C ALA A 209 -3.88 -7.51 9.98
N LEU A 210 -2.87 -7.69 9.13
CA LEU A 210 -2.24 -8.98 8.90
C LEU A 210 -1.32 -9.29 10.09
N THR A 211 -1.69 -10.29 10.88
CA THR A 211 -0.98 -10.67 12.11
C THR A 211 -0.30 -12.04 11.98
N GLY A 212 0.55 -12.37 12.96
CA GLY A 212 1.18 -13.69 13.08
C GLY A 212 2.33 -13.96 12.10
N LEU A 213 2.84 -12.91 11.44
CA LEU A 213 4.05 -13.01 10.64
C LEU A 213 5.29 -13.00 11.54
N ASN A 214 6.29 -13.79 11.19
CA ASN A 214 7.65 -13.60 11.68
C ASN A 214 8.42 -12.59 10.81
N THR A 215 9.59 -12.15 11.26
CA THR A 215 10.41 -11.16 10.57
C THR A 215 10.79 -11.58 9.14
N PRO A 216 11.27 -12.81 8.85
CA PRO A 216 11.52 -13.21 7.46
C PRO A 216 10.29 -13.12 6.55
N GLN A 217 9.10 -13.46 7.05
CA GLN A 217 7.86 -13.33 6.30
C GLN A 217 7.45 -11.87 6.09
N ALA A 218 7.57 -11.02 7.13
CA ALA A 218 7.32 -9.59 7.03
C ALA A 218 8.31 -8.90 6.07
N GLN A 219 9.58 -9.29 6.12
CA GLN A 219 10.59 -8.82 5.19
C GLN A 219 10.26 -9.21 3.75
N ALA A 220 9.94 -10.48 3.49
CA ALA A 220 9.54 -10.92 2.15
C ALA A 220 8.30 -10.17 1.63
N LEU A 221 7.39 -9.77 2.52
CA LEU A 221 6.21 -8.98 2.18
C LEU A 221 6.53 -7.52 1.84
N PHE A 222 7.33 -6.83 2.66
CA PHE A 222 7.56 -5.39 2.54
C PHE A 222 8.75 -5.02 1.65
N GLN A 223 9.75 -5.90 1.50
CA GLN A 223 10.98 -5.61 0.75
C GLN A 223 10.73 -5.12 -0.68
N PRO A 224 9.81 -5.70 -1.48
CA PRO A 224 9.54 -5.21 -2.83
C PRO A 224 9.03 -3.77 -2.87
N PHE A 225 8.26 -3.35 -1.86
CA PHE A 225 7.75 -1.98 -1.75
C PHE A 225 8.84 -1.01 -1.31
N ILE A 226 9.66 -1.41 -0.33
CA ILE A 226 10.79 -0.61 0.16
C ILE A 226 11.78 -0.33 -0.98
N GLN A 227 12.06 -1.33 -1.83
CA GLN A 227 12.98 -1.19 -2.96
C GLN A 227 12.50 -0.21 -4.05
N GLN A 228 11.19 0.02 -4.13
CA GLN A 228 10.56 0.91 -5.11
C GLN A 228 10.21 2.28 -4.51
N PHE A 229 10.35 2.45 -3.19
CA PHE A 229 10.20 3.74 -2.52
C PHE A 229 11.44 4.58 -2.75
N ASP A 230 11.27 5.84 -3.17
CA ASP A 230 12.37 6.75 -3.49
C ASP A 230 12.46 7.88 -2.44
N PRO A 231 13.17 7.66 -1.31
CA PRO A 231 13.25 8.64 -0.23
C PRO A 231 13.98 9.93 -0.61
N GLU A 232 14.78 9.94 -1.68
CA GLU A 232 15.46 11.15 -2.14
C GLU A 232 14.47 12.20 -2.66
N ARG A 233 13.39 11.73 -3.30
CA ARG A 233 12.30 12.54 -3.88
C ARG A 233 11.32 13.13 -2.86
N LEU A 234 11.42 12.74 -1.59
CA LEU A 234 10.67 13.42 -0.55
C LEU A 234 11.03 14.91 -0.52
N PRO A 235 10.11 15.83 -0.20
CA PRO A 235 10.43 17.23 0.04
C PRO A 235 11.56 17.41 1.06
N GLN A 236 12.22 18.57 1.03
CA GLN A 236 13.16 19.00 2.07
C GLN A 236 12.37 19.71 3.16
#